data_AF-A0A1B8QKV7-F1
#
_entry.id   AF-A0A1B8QKV7-F1
#
_cell.length_a   1.000
_cell.length_b   1.000
_cell.length_c   1.000
_cell.angle_alpha   90.00
_cell.angle_beta   90.00
_cell.angle_gamma   90.00
#
_symmetry.space_group_name_H-M   'P 1'
#
loop_
_entity.id
_entity.type
_entity.pdbx_description
1 polymer ?
#
loop_
_entity_poly.entity_id
_entity_poly.type
_entity_poly.pdbx_seq_one_letter_code
_entity_poly.pdbx_strand_id
1 'polypeptide(L)'
;MTKERKQYSPEFKLEMIKLIEKQGQKITDIVVQYGIGESTLKNWLRRYRRELQGKPLPTGKALTEEQRELQRLRKENAQLKLERDILKKASALLAQDSLGFR
;
A
#
# COMPACT_ATOMS: atom_id res chain seq x y z
N MET A 1 6.14 30.91 -1.85
CA MET A 1 7.32 30.01 -1.93
C MET A 1 6.88 28.58 -1.71
N THR A 2 6.98 27.69 -2.69
CA THR A 2 6.66 26.26 -2.55
C THR A 2 7.81 25.56 -1.82
N LYS A 3 7.56 25.12 -0.58
CA LYS A 3 8.53 24.38 0.22
C LYS A 3 8.79 23.01 -0.43
N GLU A 4 10.03 22.72 -0.79
CA GLU A 4 10.39 21.41 -1.35
C GLU A 4 10.00 20.29 -0.38
N ARG A 5 9.28 19.30 -0.89
CA ARG A 5 8.84 18.15 -0.09
C ARG A 5 10.01 17.19 0.06
N LYS A 6 10.59 17.13 1.26
CA LYS A 6 11.54 16.07 1.64
C LYS A 6 10.88 14.70 1.42
N GLN A 7 11.49 13.89 0.56
CA GLN A 7 11.09 12.50 0.36
C GLN A 7 11.92 11.61 1.29
N TYR A 8 11.23 10.72 2.00
CA TYR A 8 11.85 9.74 2.88
C TYR A 8 11.57 8.35 2.36
N SER A 9 12.59 7.49 2.37
CA SER A 9 12.44 6.09 2.01
C SER A 9 11.48 5.40 3.00
N PRO A 10 10.70 4.42 2.56
CA PRO A 10 9.82 3.69 3.46
C PRO A 10 10.55 2.97 4.60
N GLU A 11 11.76 2.50 4.35
CA GLU A 11 12.60 1.77 5.31
C GLU A 11 12.97 2.70 6.46
N PHE A 12 13.39 3.93 6.12
CA PHE A 12 13.66 4.98 7.10
C PHE A 12 12.41 5.33 7.91
N LYS A 13 11.24 5.46 7.25
CA LYS A 13 9.98 5.73 7.96
C LYS A 13 9.63 4.62 8.96
N LEU A 14 9.83 3.35 8.58
CA LEU A 14 9.60 2.21 9.47
C LEU A 14 10.56 2.22 10.66
N GLU A 15 11.83 2.54 10.44
CA GLU A 15 12.82 2.60 11.50
C GLU A 15 12.42 3.64 12.56
N MET A 16 12.07 4.86 12.13
CA MET A 16 11.63 5.92 13.05
C MET A 16 10.37 5.52 13.84
N ILE A 17 9.44 4.81 13.20
CA ILE A 17 8.25 4.31 13.88
C ILE A 17 8.59 3.22 14.89
N LYS A 18 9.53 2.31 14.56
CA LYS A 18 9.98 1.26 15.49
C LYS A 18 10.63 1.85 16.74
N LEU A 19 11.41 2.93 16.62
CA LEU A 19 11.98 3.64 17.76
C LEU A 19 10.88 4.12 18.73
N ILE A 20 9.75 4.58 18.21
CA ILE A 20 8.63 5.08 19.03
C ILE A 20 7.80 3.93 19.60
N GLU A 21 7.30 3.04 18.74
CA GLU A 21 6.34 2.00 19.12
C GLU A 21 6.99 0.85 19.89
N LYS A 22 8.25 0.49 19.57
CA LYS A 22 8.93 -0.65 20.20
C LYS A 22 9.90 -0.24 21.29
N GLN A 23 10.60 0.89 21.12
CA GLN A 23 11.63 1.34 22.07
C GLN A 23 11.14 2.46 22.99
N GLY A 24 9.91 2.94 22.80
CA GLY A 24 9.30 3.94 23.68
C GLY A 24 9.91 5.33 23.60
N GLN A 25 10.68 5.64 22.54
CA GLN A 25 11.25 6.98 22.38
C GLN A 25 10.17 8.02 22.14
N LYS A 26 10.39 9.23 22.67
CA LYS A 26 9.45 10.34 22.48
C LYS A 26 9.58 10.88 21.06
N ILE A 27 8.43 11.29 20.52
CA ILE A 27 8.34 11.95 19.21
C ILE A 27 9.27 13.17 19.15
N THR A 28 9.33 13.96 20.23
CA THR A 28 10.17 15.16 20.33
C THR A 28 11.65 14.87 20.13
N ASP A 29 12.12 13.77 20.72
CA ASP A 29 13.54 13.42 20.72
C ASP A 29 13.96 13.01 19.29
N ILE A 30 13.11 12.23 18.61
CA ILE A 30 13.33 11.83 17.21
C ILE A 30 13.24 13.03 16.26
N VAL A 31 12.31 13.96 16.50
CA VAL A 31 12.18 15.19 15.71
C VAL A 31 13.47 16.01 15.76
N VAL A 32 14.07 16.16 16.95
CA VAL A 32 15.32 16.89 17.15
C VAL A 32 16.50 16.11 16.56
N GLN A 33 16.61 14.82 16.86
CA GLN A 33 17.74 13.98 16.45
C GLN A 33 17.82 13.78 14.93
N TYR A 34 16.69 13.60 14.25
CA TYR A 34 16.65 13.29 12.82
C TYR A 34 16.15 14.45 11.94
N GLY A 35 15.81 15.59 12.54
CA GLY A 35 15.34 16.77 11.81
C GLY A 35 14.05 16.53 11.02
N ILE A 36 13.17 15.64 11.51
CA ILE A 36 11.89 15.29 10.88
C ILE A 36 10.80 16.17 11.48
N GLY A 37 9.91 16.72 10.68
CA GLY A 37 8.77 17.48 11.21
C GLY A 37 7.84 16.61 12.06
N GLU A 38 7.41 17.11 13.22
CA GLU A 38 6.55 16.38 14.16
C GLU A 38 5.25 15.87 13.51
N SER A 39 4.60 16.73 12.72
CA SER A 39 3.38 16.41 11.97
C SER A 39 3.61 15.27 10.98
N THR A 40 4.79 15.21 10.38
CA THR A 40 5.19 14.16 9.44
C THR A 40 5.30 12.82 10.17
N LEU A 41 5.97 12.80 11.32
CA LEU A 41 6.15 11.59 12.12
C LEU A 41 4.82 11.06 12.68
N LYS A 42 3.97 11.95 13.20
CA LYS A 42 2.59 11.62 13.62
C LYS A 42 1.76 11.02 12.48
N ASN A 43 1.88 11.56 11.26
CA ASN A 43 1.20 11.01 10.09
C ASN A 43 1.69 9.59 9.75
N TRP A 44 2.99 9.32 9.85
CA TRP A 44 3.54 7.99 9.61
C TRP A 44 3.06 6.98 10.65
N LEU A 45 3.07 7.35 11.94
CA LEU A 45 2.53 6.51 13.02
C LEU A 45 1.06 6.17 12.81
N ARG A 46 0.22 7.17 12.50
CA ARG A 46 -1.20 6.95 12.20
C ARG A 46 -1.38 5.97 11.04
N ARG A 47 -0.55 6.10 10.00
CA ARG A 47 -0.55 5.21 8.85
C ARG A 47 -0.18 3.78 9.24
N TYR A 48 0.93 3.62 9.96
CA TYR A 48 1.42 2.32 10.43
C TYR A 48 0.39 1.60 11.32
N ARG A 49 -0.21 2.30 12.29
CA ARG A 49 -1.27 1.72 13.15
C ARG A 49 -2.51 1.30 12.36
N ARG A 50 -2.88 2.02 11.30
CA ARG A 50 -3.98 1.60 10.40
C ARG A 50 -3.62 0.35 9.60
N GLU A 51 -2.37 0.26 9.13
CA GLU A 51 -1.87 -0.95 8.45
C GLU A 51 -1.93 -2.17 9.36
N LEU A 52 -1.49 -2.05 10.62
CA LEU A 52 -1.61 -3.12 11.62
C LEU A 52 -3.05 -3.56 11.90
N GLN A 53 -4.00 -2.62 11.81
CA GLN A 53 -5.43 -2.92 11.95
C GLN A 53 -6.06 -3.49 10.67
N GLY A 54 -5.27 -3.78 9.63
CA GLY A 54 -5.77 -4.27 8.33
C GLY A 54 -6.64 -3.27 7.58
N LYS A 55 -6.66 -1.99 7.98
CA LYS A 55 -7.52 -0.98 7.36
C LYS A 55 -6.91 -0.52 6.04
N PRO A 56 -7.73 -0.38 4.97
CA PRO A 56 -7.24 0.13 3.70
C PRO A 56 -6.68 1.54 3.88
N LEU A 57 -5.54 1.80 3.25
CA LEU A 57 -4.96 3.13 3.23
C LEU A 57 -5.66 3.98 2.19
N PRO A 58 -6.07 5.22 2.54
CA PRO A 58 -6.77 6.08 1.61
C PRO A 58 -5.88 6.58 0.47
N THR A 59 -4.55 6.70 0.68
CA THR A 59 -3.63 7.20 -0.36
C THR A 59 -2.17 6.80 -0.10
N GLY A 60 -1.40 6.50 -1.16
CA GLY A 60 0.06 6.32 -1.16
C GLY A 60 0.58 4.89 -0.93
N LYS A 61 1.90 4.70 -1.01
CA LYS A 61 2.59 3.40 -0.85
C LYS A 61 2.54 2.86 0.59
N ALA A 62 2.20 1.58 0.74
CA ALA A 62 2.23 0.90 2.03
C ALA A 62 3.61 0.99 2.71
N LEU A 63 3.59 1.18 4.02
CA LEU A 63 4.80 1.36 4.81
C LEU A 63 5.42 0.00 5.15
N THR A 64 4.59 -0.94 5.60
CA THR A 64 4.96 -2.33 5.91
C THR A 64 5.06 -3.19 4.64
N GLU A 65 5.99 -4.15 4.63
CA GLU A 65 6.20 -5.05 3.49
C GLU A 65 4.99 -5.96 3.28
N GLU A 66 4.42 -6.52 4.35
CA GLU A 66 3.20 -7.33 4.32
C GLU A 66 2.05 -6.61 3.60
N GLN A 67 1.86 -5.32 3.89
CA GLN A 67 0.80 -4.55 3.25
C GLN A 67 1.11 -4.20 1.79
N ARG A 68 2.39 -4.09 1.41
CA ARG A 68 2.77 -3.96 -0.01
C ARG A 68 2.48 -5.24 -0.77
N GLU A 69 2.83 -6.38 -0.19
CA GLU A 69 2.55 -7.68 -0.78
C GLU A 69 1.04 -7.90 -0.92
N LEU A 70 0.26 -7.54 0.10
CA LEU A 70 -1.21 -7.58 0.00
C LEU A 70 -1.74 -6.71 -1.13
N GLN A 71 -1.20 -5.51 -1.33
CA GLN A 71 -1.59 -4.64 -2.45
C GLN A 71 -1.22 -5.24 -3.80
N ARG A 72 -0.02 -5.83 -3.92
CA ARG A 72 0.45 -6.51 -5.14
C ARG A 72 -0.46 -7.68 -5.48
N LEU A 73 -0.72 -8.56 -4.51
CA LEU A 73 -1.58 -9.74 -4.68
C LEU A 73 -3.01 -9.36 -5.06
N ARG A 74 -3.57 -8.30 -4.46
CA ARG A 74 -4.91 -7.80 -4.85
C ARG A 74 -4.96 -7.32 -6.29
N LYS A 75 -3.91 -6.64 -6.76
CA LYS A 75 -3.82 -6.17 -8.14
C LYS A 75 -3.72 -7.34 -9.12
N GLU A 76 -2.87 -8.32 -8.81
CA GLU A 76 -2.71 -9.53 -9.60
C GLU A 76 -3.99 -10.35 -9.66
N ASN A 77 -4.67 -10.55 -8.53
CA ASN A 77 -5.95 -11.26 -8.48
C ASN A 77 -7.04 -10.57 -9.33
N ALA A 78 -7.08 -9.23 -9.31
CA ALA A 78 -8.01 -8.47 -10.13
C ALA A 78 -7.72 -8.65 -11.64
N GLN A 79 -6.45 -8.66 -12.03
CA GLN A 79 -6.03 -8.90 -13.40
C GLN A 79 -6.38 -10.32 -13.86
N LEU A 80 -6.05 -11.33 -13.05
CA LEU A 80 -6.38 -12.73 -13.33
C LEU A 80 -7.89 -12.97 -13.47
N LYS A 81 -8.71 -12.31 -12.65
CA LYS A 81 -10.17 -12.37 -12.78
C LYS A 81 -10.66 -11.80 -14.11
N LEU A 82 -10.12 -10.67 -14.52
CA LEU A 82 -10.44 -10.05 -15.81
C LEU A 82 -10.04 -10.95 -16.98
N GLU A 83 -8.82 -11.49 -16.97
CA GLU A 83 -8.35 -12.43 -18.00
C GLU A 83 -9.24 -13.68 -18.07
N ARG A 84 -9.56 -14.28 -16.92
CA ARG A 84 -10.49 -15.42 -16.83
C ARG A 84 -11.85 -15.09 -17.43
N ASP A 85 -12.39 -13.92 -17.12
CA ASP A 85 -13.72 -13.52 -17.57
C ASP A 85 -13.75 -13.22 -19.08
N ILE A 86 -12.66 -12.67 -19.64
CA ILE A 86 -12.50 -12.51 -21.09
C ILE A 86 -12.45 -13.89 -21.77
N LEU A 87 -11.64 -14.81 -21.26
CA LEU A 87 -11.52 -16.16 -21.81
C LEU A 87 -12.86 -16.91 -21.78
N LYS A 88 -13.59 -16.83 -20.66
CA LYS A 88 -14.93 -17.42 -20.55
C LYS A 88 -15.90 -16.87 -21.59
N LYS A 89 -15.90 -15.55 -21.80
CA LYS A 89 -16.76 -14.90 -22.81
C LYS A 89 -16.37 -15.35 -24.22
N ALA A 90 -15.08 -15.39 -24.53
CA ALA A 90 -14.60 -15.84 -25.84
C ALA A 90 -15.00 -17.31 -26.11
N SER A 91 -14.82 -18.21 -25.14
CA SER A 91 -15.24 -19.60 -25.26
C SER A 91 -16.75 -19.75 -25.47
N ALA A 92 -17.56 -18.94 -24.78
CA ALA A 92 -19.01 -18.95 -24.95
C ALA A 92 -19.43 -18.50 -26.35
N LEU A 93 -18.80 -17.46 -26.90
CA LEU A 93 -19.05 -16.97 -28.26
C LEU A 93 -18.68 -18.03 -29.31
N LEU A 94 -17.50 -18.65 -29.19
CA LEU A 94 -17.07 -19.72 -30.10
C LEU A 94 -18.03 -20.92 -30.07
N ALA A 95 -18.52 -21.30 -28.88
CA ALA A 95 -19.50 -22.37 -28.75
C ALA A 95 -20.83 -22.01 -29.42
N GLN A 96 -21.29 -20.76 -29.31
CA GLN A 96 -22.50 -20.28 -30.00
C GLN A 96 -22.34 -20.27 -31.52
N ASP A 97 -21.21 -19.79 -32.05
CA ASP A 97 -20.93 -19.82 -33.50
C ASP A 97 -20.93 -21.25 -34.05
N SER A 98 -20.37 -22.21 -33.29
CA SER A 98 -20.36 -23.62 -33.69
C SER A 98 -21.75 -24.28 -33.73
N LEU A 99 -22.73 -23.72 -33.01
CA LEU A 99 -24.13 -24.18 -33.00
C LEU A 99 -25.01 -23.43 -34.02
N GLY A 100 -24.54 -22.30 -34.54
CA GLY A 100 -25.23 -21.47 -35.54
C GLY A 100 -24.94 -21.84 -36.99
N PHE A 101 -23.99 -22.74 -37.26
CA PHE A 101 -23.78 -23.35 -38.58
C PHE A 101 -24.59 -24.66 -38.69
N ARG A 102 -25.88 -24.52 -38.98
CA ARG A 102 -26.72 -25.51 -39.68
C ARG A 102 -27.72 -24.80 -40.57
#